data_AF-A0A1H0PV71-F1
#
_entry.id   AF-A0A1H0PV71-F1
#
_cell.length_a   1.000
_cell.length_b   1.000
_cell.length_c   1.000
_cell.angle_alpha   90.00
_cell.angle_beta   90.00
_cell.angle_gamma   90.00
#
_symmetry.space_group_name_H-M   'P 1'
#
loop_
_entity.id
_entity.type
_entity.pdbx_description
1 polymer ?
#
loop_
_entity_poly.entity_id
_entity_poly.type
_entity_poly.pdbx_seq_one_letter_code
_entity_poly.pdbx_strand_id
1 'polypeptide(L)'
;MVKKNVMIHIFFGIISFGIYYYHLRGPDLVWNMFLALLALDFSLLSYFTKQKVVRGASSLLWLFFYPNTFYMLTDIVHMNFTDSVLWNKTSLILYMLYVSSILFGVLCGIESVKNIVVTFKIKNYYIRMFFIAILSFVSSFAIHIGRYARLNSWDIFTRPGLVIDEILNVISWNAVHFVLGFTFLQILCLIFLDRENFK
;
A
#
# COMPACT_ATOMS: atom_id res chain seq x y z
N MET A 1 -18.55 -10.09 4.63
CA MET A 1 -17.29 -9.41 5.01
C MET A 1 -16.32 -10.35 5.70
N VAL A 2 -16.71 -11.04 6.79
CA VAL A 2 -15.82 -11.96 7.53
C VAL A 2 -15.17 -13.05 6.65
N LYS A 3 -15.95 -13.81 5.86
CA LYS A 3 -15.40 -14.83 4.96
C LYS A 3 -14.36 -14.27 3.96
N LYS A 4 -14.62 -13.08 3.41
CA LYS A 4 -13.71 -12.38 2.49
C LYS A 4 -12.40 -12.03 3.20
N ASN A 5 -12.47 -11.46 4.40
CA ASN A 5 -11.28 -11.07 5.17
C ASN A 5 -10.43 -12.27 5.56
N VAL A 6 -11.06 -13.39 5.94
CA VAL A 6 -10.35 -14.65 6.21
C VAL A 6 -9.61 -15.13 4.96
N MET A 7 -10.24 -15.08 3.79
CA MET A 7 -9.56 -15.44 2.52
C MET A 7 -8.37 -14.53 2.21
N ILE A 8 -8.47 -13.21 2.48
CA ILE A 8 -7.35 -12.28 2.28
C ILE A 8 -6.14 -12.69 3.15
N HIS A 9 -6.37 -13.03 4.42
CA HIS A 9 -5.31 -13.49 5.32
C HIS A 9 -4.72 -14.84 4.89
N ILE A 10 -5.54 -15.75 4.35
CA ILE A 10 -5.06 -17.01 3.77
C ILE A 10 -4.16 -16.74 2.57
N PHE A 11 -4.54 -15.82 1.67
CA PHE A 11 -3.68 -15.44 0.54
C PHE A 11 -2.34 -14.85 1.00
N PHE A 12 -2.35 -13.98 2.01
CA PHE A 12 -1.12 -13.49 2.64
C PHE A 12 -0.24 -14.64 3.13
N GLY A 13 -0.82 -15.61 3.84
CA GLY A 13 -0.10 -16.78 4.37
C GLY A 13 0.50 -17.65 3.27
N ILE A 14 -0.26 -17.93 2.21
CA ILE A 14 0.19 -18.75 1.07
C ILE A 14 1.37 -18.07 0.34
N ILE A 15 1.25 -16.77 0.05
CA ILE A 15 2.29 -16.03 -0.65
C ILE A 15 3.55 -15.94 0.22
N SER A 16 3.39 -15.62 1.51
CA SER A 16 4.51 -15.54 2.47
C SER A 16 5.23 -16.87 2.60
N PHE A 17 4.49 -17.97 2.71
CA PHE A 17 5.06 -19.32 2.74
C PHE A 17 5.86 -19.61 1.47
N GLY A 18 5.33 -19.26 0.29
CA GLY A 18 6.05 -19.41 -0.98
C GLY A 18 7.37 -18.63 -0.99
N ILE A 19 7.36 -17.37 -0.54
CA ILE A 19 8.56 -16.52 -0.50
C ILE A 19 9.65 -17.14 0.40
N TYR A 20 9.28 -17.62 1.59
CA TYR A 20 10.23 -18.26 2.51
C TYR A 20 10.73 -19.60 1.99
N TYR A 21 9.84 -20.44 1.44
CA TYR A 21 10.18 -21.77 0.94
C TYR A 21 11.17 -21.72 -0.22
N TYR A 22 11.02 -20.76 -1.13
CA TYR A 22 11.92 -20.59 -2.27
C TYR A 22 13.14 -19.69 -1.98
N HIS A 23 13.36 -19.30 -0.71
CA HIS A 23 14.49 -18.47 -0.27
C HIS A 23 14.75 -17.24 -1.17
N LEU A 24 13.69 -16.51 -1.50
CA LEU A 24 13.82 -15.33 -2.36
C LEU A 24 14.70 -14.29 -1.66
N ARG A 25 15.89 -14.04 -2.21
CA ARG A 25 16.75 -12.92 -1.80
C ARG A 25 16.24 -11.66 -2.48
N GLY A 26 15.73 -10.71 -1.70
CA GLY A 26 15.14 -9.47 -2.19
C GLY A 26 14.83 -8.50 -1.03
N PRO A 27 14.20 -7.34 -1.30
CA PRO A 27 13.60 -6.52 -0.25
C PRO A 27 12.64 -7.37 0.60
N ASP A 28 12.40 -6.99 1.85
CA ASP A 28 11.53 -7.71 2.78
C ASP A 28 10.06 -7.68 2.31
N LEU A 29 9.76 -8.45 1.25
CA LEU A 29 8.48 -8.44 0.54
C LEU A 29 7.34 -8.88 1.47
N VAL A 30 7.63 -9.89 2.32
CA VAL A 30 6.71 -10.36 3.35
C VAL A 30 6.40 -9.25 4.35
N TRP A 31 7.40 -8.44 4.72
CA TRP A 31 7.23 -7.31 5.62
C TRP A 31 6.37 -6.22 4.96
N ASN A 32 6.64 -5.88 3.70
CA ASN A 32 5.83 -4.91 2.96
C ASN A 32 4.37 -5.38 2.80
N MET A 33 4.16 -6.67 2.52
CA MET A 33 2.82 -7.28 2.51
C MET A 33 2.15 -7.21 3.87
N PHE A 34 2.89 -7.44 4.96
CA PHE A 34 2.38 -7.35 6.31
C PHE A 34 1.95 -5.91 6.66
N LEU A 35 2.75 -4.90 6.30
CA LEU A 35 2.39 -3.49 6.46
C LEU A 35 1.13 -3.12 5.64
N ALA A 36 1.00 -3.65 4.42
CA ALA A 36 -0.20 -3.47 3.60
C ALA A 36 -1.44 -4.14 4.23
N LEU A 37 -1.28 -5.32 4.83
CA LEU A 37 -2.33 -6.02 5.56
C LEU A 37 -2.76 -5.22 6.81
N LEU A 38 -1.82 -4.64 7.55
CA LEU A 38 -2.14 -3.76 8.69
C LEU A 38 -2.98 -2.56 8.28
N ALA A 39 -2.69 -1.92 7.14
CA ALA A 39 -3.54 -0.86 6.62
C ALA A 39 -4.99 -1.37 6.43
N LEU A 40 -5.18 -2.54 5.80
CA LEU A 40 -6.50 -3.13 5.65
C LEU A 40 -7.17 -3.40 7.02
N ASP A 41 -6.47 -3.99 7.98
CA ASP A 41 -7.03 -4.33 9.28
C ASP A 41 -7.44 -3.10 10.09
N PHE A 42 -6.64 -2.02 10.07
CA PHE A 42 -7.01 -0.76 10.70
C PHE A 42 -8.23 -0.10 10.04
N SER A 43 -8.36 -0.22 8.71
CA SER A 43 -9.57 0.24 8.00
C SER A 43 -10.82 -0.56 8.41
N LEU A 44 -10.67 -1.87 8.62
CA LEU A 44 -11.75 -2.76 9.08
C LEU A 44 -12.13 -2.45 10.53
N LEU A 45 -11.15 -2.19 11.40
CA LEU A 45 -11.39 -1.78 12.78
C LEU A 45 -12.17 -0.46 12.84
N SER A 46 -11.81 0.51 11.99
CA SER A 46 -12.55 1.77 11.83
C SER A 46 -14.01 1.54 11.39
N TYR A 47 -14.21 0.61 10.45
CA TYR A 47 -15.52 0.25 9.92
C TYR A 47 -16.44 -0.42 10.94
N PHE A 48 -15.93 -1.39 11.71
CA PHE A 48 -16.75 -2.16 12.66
C PHE A 48 -16.96 -1.45 14.00
N THR A 49 -16.04 -0.58 14.42
CA THR A 49 -16.15 0.08 15.73
C THR A 49 -17.24 1.16 15.75
N LYS A 50 -18.03 1.17 16.83
CA LYS A 50 -19.01 2.22 17.12
C LYS A 50 -18.41 3.38 17.93
N GLN A 51 -17.27 3.15 18.59
CA GLN A 51 -16.64 4.15 19.44
C GLN A 51 -15.89 5.18 18.58
N LYS A 52 -16.23 6.46 18.73
CA LYS A 52 -15.65 7.55 17.92
C LYS A 52 -14.14 7.67 18.08
N VAL A 53 -13.62 7.50 19.30
CA VAL A 53 -12.18 7.58 19.61
C VAL A 53 -11.42 6.47 18.91
N VAL A 54 -11.86 5.22 19.06
CA VAL A 54 -11.24 4.05 18.42
C VAL A 54 -11.30 4.17 16.90
N ARG A 55 -12.41 4.66 16.34
CA ARG A 55 -12.56 4.91 14.90
C ARG A 55 -11.56 5.95 14.39
N GLY A 56 -11.39 7.05 15.11
CA GLY A 56 -10.43 8.09 14.76
C GLY A 56 -9.00 7.55 14.79
N ALA A 57 -8.63 6.89 15.90
CA ALA A 57 -7.31 6.30 16.07
C ALA A 57 -6.99 5.25 14.99
N SER A 58 -7.92 4.34 14.69
CA SER A 58 -7.72 3.33 13.65
C SER A 58 -7.65 3.94 12.25
N SER A 59 -8.39 5.02 11.97
CA SER A 59 -8.29 5.72 10.69
C SER A 59 -6.94 6.44 10.52
N LEU A 60 -6.38 6.99 11.61
CA LEU A 60 -5.04 7.57 11.60
C LEU A 60 -3.96 6.51 11.38
N LEU A 61 -4.05 5.37 12.07
CA LEU A 61 -3.16 4.23 11.85
C LEU A 61 -3.27 3.68 10.43
N TRP A 62 -4.48 3.60 9.88
CA TRP A 62 -4.69 3.26 8.48
C TRP A 62 -3.94 4.22 7.54
N LEU A 63 -4.12 5.53 7.72
CA LEU A 63 -3.47 6.54 6.88
C LEU A 63 -1.93 6.42 6.93
N PHE A 64 -1.41 6.08 8.10
CA PHE A 64 0.02 5.88 8.31
C PHE A 64 0.58 4.65 7.59
N PHE A 65 -0.15 3.53 7.57
CA PHE A 65 0.27 2.31 6.88
C PHE A 65 -0.13 2.26 5.39
N TYR A 66 -1.09 3.09 4.96
CA TYR A 66 -1.59 3.13 3.59
C TYR A 66 -0.50 3.28 2.50
N PRO A 67 0.54 4.12 2.65
CA PRO A 67 1.60 4.23 1.66
C PRO A 67 2.25 2.88 1.31
N ASN A 68 2.34 1.94 2.28
CA ASN A 68 2.94 0.62 2.06
C ASN A 68 2.14 -0.25 1.08
N THR A 69 0.85 0.00 0.88
CA THR A 69 0.02 -0.77 -0.04
C THR A 69 0.44 -0.55 -1.49
N PHE A 70 0.83 0.67 -1.85
CA PHE A 70 1.32 1.04 -3.18
C PHE A 70 2.84 1.07 -3.28
N TYR A 71 3.55 1.20 -2.15
CA TYR A 71 5.02 1.11 -2.09
C TYR A 71 5.54 -0.16 -2.77
N MET A 72 4.83 -1.27 -2.64
CA MET A 72 5.19 -2.55 -3.26
C MET A 72 5.40 -2.47 -4.78
N LEU A 73 4.74 -1.52 -5.49
CA LEU A 73 4.99 -1.29 -6.91
C LEU A 73 6.43 -0.85 -7.20
N THR A 74 7.09 -0.18 -6.25
CA THR A 74 8.51 0.20 -6.36
C THR A 74 9.43 -1.01 -6.30
N ASP A 75 8.99 -2.13 -5.71
CA ASP A 75 9.81 -3.34 -5.61
C ASP A 75 9.93 -4.08 -6.95
N ILE A 76 9.14 -3.70 -7.98
CA ILE A 76 9.30 -4.16 -9.37
C ILE A 76 10.72 -3.84 -9.89
N VAL A 77 11.36 -2.79 -9.40
CA VAL A 77 12.73 -2.42 -9.80
C VAL A 77 13.75 -3.53 -9.48
N HIS A 78 13.46 -4.40 -8.52
CA HIS A 78 14.32 -5.54 -8.20
C HIS A 78 14.09 -6.75 -9.12
N MET A 79 13.07 -6.71 -9.98
CA MET A 79 12.92 -7.70 -11.04
C MET A 79 13.92 -7.39 -12.16
N ASN A 80 14.97 -8.19 -12.24
CA ASN A 80 15.79 -8.26 -13.44
C ASN A 80 14.99 -9.02 -14.50
N PHE A 81 14.29 -8.29 -15.37
CA PHE A 81 13.58 -8.84 -16.53
C PHE A 81 14.59 -9.37 -17.55
N THR A 82 15.10 -10.58 -17.35
CA THR A 82 15.89 -11.29 -18.37
C THR A 82 14.95 -12.02 -19.32
N ASP A 83 15.27 -12.08 -20.61
CA ASP A 83 14.42 -12.70 -21.67
C ASP A 83 14.03 -14.16 -21.38
N SER A 84 14.72 -14.83 -20.45
CA SER A 84 14.50 -16.21 -20.04
C SER A 84 13.56 -16.40 -18.83
N VAL A 85 12.97 -15.34 -18.25
CA VAL A 85 12.17 -15.41 -17.01
C VAL A 85 11.01 -16.41 -17.12
N LEU A 86 10.35 -16.49 -18.27
CA LEU A 86 9.21 -17.40 -18.49
C LEU A 86 9.62 -18.83 -18.88
N TRP A 87 10.88 -19.02 -19.27
CA TRP A 87 11.40 -20.31 -19.73
C TRP A 87 12.12 -21.09 -18.62
N ASN A 88 12.63 -20.38 -17.61
CA ASN A 88 13.26 -21.01 -16.44
C ASN A 88 12.23 -21.17 -15.29
N LYS A 89 12.05 -22.41 -14.81
CA LYS A 89 11.12 -22.74 -13.72
C LYS A 89 11.32 -21.89 -12.47
N THR A 90 12.56 -21.66 -12.05
CA THR A 90 12.87 -20.89 -10.84
C THR A 90 12.50 -19.42 -11.00
N SER A 91 12.81 -18.85 -12.17
CA SER A 91 12.50 -17.46 -12.51
C SER A 91 11.00 -17.22 -12.66
N LEU A 92 10.26 -18.21 -13.19
CA LEU A 92 8.80 -18.17 -13.26
C LEU A 92 8.15 -18.15 -11.87
N ILE A 93 8.64 -18.99 -10.94
CA ILE A 93 8.13 -19.04 -9.56
C ILE A 93 8.37 -17.69 -8.86
N LEU A 94 9.58 -17.17 -8.98
CA LEU A 94 9.98 -15.83 -8.51
C LEU A 94 9.01 -14.75 -9.01
N TYR A 95 8.77 -14.73 -10.32
CA TYR A 95 7.87 -13.79 -10.98
C TYR A 95 6.45 -13.90 -10.43
N MET A 96 5.90 -15.11 -10.34
CA MET A 96 4.54 -15.33 -9.83
C MET A 96 4.38 -14.87 -8.37
N LEU A 97 5.38 -15.11 -7.52
CA LEU A 97 5.35 -14.68 -6.11
C LEU A 97 5.40 -13.16 -5.99
N TYR A 98 6.31 -12.49 -6.71
CA TYR A 98 6.40 -11.04 -6.66
C TYR A 98 5.14 -10.35 -7.21
N VAL A 99 4.66 -10.76 -8.39
CA VAL A 99 3.43 -10.18 -8.98
C VAL A 99 2.25 -10.37 -8.05
N SER A 100 2.09 -11.57 -7.47
CA SER A 100 1.02 -11.84 -6.50
C SER A 100 1.12 -10.95 -5.27
N SER A 101 2.35 -10.70 -4.78
CA SER A 101 2.61 -9.84 -3.62
C SER A 101 2.25 -8.38 -3.90
N ILE A 102 2.66 -7.86 -5.05
CA ILE A 102 2.35 -6.49 -5.47
C ILE A 102 0.85 -6.29 -5.66
N LEU A 103 0.19 -7.24 -6.33
CA LEU A 103 -1.27 -7.24 -6.50
C LEU A 103 -1.97 -7.31 -5.14
N PHE A 104 -1.48 -8.15 -4.23
CA PHE A 104 -2.01 -8.23 -2.87
C PHE A 104 -1.95 -6.88 -2.15
N GLY A 105 -0.80 -6.19 -2.20
CA GLY A 105 -0.64 -4.85 -1.63
C GLY A 105 -1.63 -3.84 -2.21
N VAL A 106 -1.67 -3.71 -3.53
CA VAL A 106 -2.55 -2.75 -4.22
C VAL A 106 -4.04 -3.04 -3.91
N LEU A 107 -4.45 -4.30 -3.91
CA LEU A 107 -5.82 -4.71 -3.60
C LEU A 107 -6.19 -4.44 -2.13
N CYS A 108 -5.26 -4.65 -1.19
CA CYS A 108 -5.45 -4.23 0.21
C CYS A 108 -5.64 -2.71 0.31
N GLY A 109 -4.85 -1.92 -0.42
CA GLY A 109 -5.00 -0.48 -0.53
C GLY A 109 -6.39 -0.06 -0.99
N ILE A 110 -6.86 -0.64 -2.10
CA ILE A 110 -8.19 -0.34 -2.65
C ILE A 110 -9.31 -0.71 -1.67
N GLU A 111 -9.28 -1.91 -1.09
CA GLU A 111 -10.30 -2.34 -0.14
C GLU A 111 -10.29 -1.50 1.14
N SER A 112 -9.10 -1.09 1.60
CA SER A 112 -8.97 -0.23 2.77
C SER A 112 -9.59 1.16 2.56
N VAL A 113 -9.40 1.77 1.39
CA VAL A 113 -10.04 3.05 1.01
C VAL A 113 -11.56 2.90 0.97
N LYS A 114 -12.08 1.81 0.40
CA LYS A 114 -13.53 1.53 0.36
C LYS A 114 -14.11 1.49 1.77
N ASN A 115 -13.45 0.80 2.71
CA ASN A 115 -13.90 0.74 4.10
C ASN A 115 -13.96 2.14 4.73
N ILE A 116 -12.95 2.99 4.51
CA ILE A 116 -12.88 4.35 5.04
C ILE A 116 -13.99 5.25 4.44
N VAL A 117 -14.14 5.23 3.12
CA VAL A 117 -15.19 6.00 2.41
C VAL A 117 -16.58 5.67 2.94
N VAL A 118 -16.88 4.37 3.16
CA VAL A 118 -18.16 3.93 3.73
C VAL A 118 -18.28 4.33 5.20
N THR A 119 -17.22 4.20 5.99
CA THR A 119 -17.19 4.52 7.43
C THR A 119 -17.51 6.00 7.69
N PHE A 120 -16.95 6.91 6.88
CA PHE A 120 -17.18 8.35 6.96
C PHE A 120 -18.35 8.83 6.10
N LYS A 121 -19.08 7.90 5.45
CA LYS A 121 -20.28 8.19 4.65
C LYS A 121 -20.03 9.25 3.57
N ILE A 122 -18.89 9.19 2.88
CA ILE A 122 -18.54 10.13 1.81
C ILE A 122 -19.37 9.79 0.55
N LYS A 123 -20.59 10.32 0.49
CA LYS A 123 -21.55 10.04 -0.60
C LYS A 123 -21.36 10.94 -1.82
N ASN A 124 -20.90 12.18 -1.62
CA ASN A 124 -20.74 13.13 -2.71
C ASN A 124 -19.52 12.73 -3.57
N TYR A 125 -19.77 12.55 -4.87
CA TYR A 125 -18.77 12.18 -5.86
C TYR A 125 -17.55 13.13 -5.86
N TYR A 126 -17.77 14.44 -5.86
CA TYR A 126 -16.68 15.42 -5.91
C TYR A 126 -15.83 15.40 -4.63
N ILE A 127 -16.47 15.24 -3.46
CA ILE A 127 -15.76 15.10 -2.18
C ILE A 127 -14.93 13.81 -2.18
N ARG A 128 -15.49 12.72 -2.72
CA ARG A 128 -14.78 11.43 -2.84
C ARG A 128 -13.57 11.53 -3.77
N MET A 129 -13.72 12.17 -4.92
CA MET A 129 -12.61 12.39 -5.86
C MET A 129 -11.53 13.30 -5.28
N PHE A 130 -11.92 14.36 -4.59
CA PHE A 130 -10.97 15.24 -3.89
C PHE A 130 -10.21 14.49 -2.78
N PHE A 131 -10.92 13.67 -1.99
CA PHE A 131 -10.31 12.81 -0.99
C PHE A 131 -9.31 11.82 -1.61
N ILE A 132 -9.70 11.13 -2.69
CA ILE A 132 -8.83 10.19 -3.41
C ILE A 132 -7.58 10.91 -3.95
N ALA A 133 -7.75 12.11 -4.53
CA ALA A 133 -6.64 12.89 -5.07
C ALA A 133 -5.64 13.29 -3.97
N ILE A 134 -6.12 13.84 -2.84
CA ILE A 134 -5.26 14.21 -1.71
C ILE A 134 -4.58 12.98 -1.12
N LEU A 135 -5.34 11.91 -0.86
CA LEU A 135 -4.80 10.68 -0.29
C LEU A 135 -3.69 10.12 -1.18
N SER A 136 -3.93 10.08 -2.50
CA SER A 136 -2.96 9.58 -3.47
C SER A 136 -1.72 10.47 -3.54
N PHE A 137 -1.87 11.78 -3.44
CA PHE A 137 -0.74 12.72 -3.40
C PHE A 137 0.12 12.54 -2.13
N VAL A 138 -0.52 12.55 -0.96
CA VAL A 138 0.15 12.36 0.33
C VAL A 138 0.83 10.99 0.41
N SER A 139 0.14 9.94 -0.05
CA SER A 139 0.67 8.58 -0.11
C SER A 139 1.90 8.50 -1.02
N SER A 140 1.85 9.06 -2.24
CA SER A 140 2.99 9.08 -3.16
C SER A 140 4.20 9.82 -2.58
N PHE A 141 3.97 10.93 -1.88
CA PHE A 141 5.02 11.65 -1.20
C PHE A 141 5.66 10.81 -0.08
N ALA A 142 4.84 10.14 0.73
CA ALA A 142 5.33 9.23 1.77
C ALA A 142 6.12 8.03 1.19
N ILE A 143 5.68 7.46 0.07
CA ILE A 143 6.41 6.39 -0.65
C ILE A 143 7.77 6.92 -1.12
N HIS A 144 7.82 8.13 -1.67
CA HIS A 144 9.05 8.75 -2.12
C HIS A 144 10.04 8.90 -0.96
N ILE A 145 9.60 9.46 0.17
CA ILE A 145 10.44 9.58 1.36
C ILE A 145 10.92 8.21 1.84
N GLY A 146 10.01 7.26 2.05
CA GLY A 146 10.38 5.92 2.54
C GLY A 146 11.36 5.18 1.62
N ARG A 147 11.30 5.42 0.30
CA ARG A 147 12.19 4.76 -0.66
C ARG A 147 13.58 5.40 -0.73
N TYR A 148 13.65 6.74 -0.76
CA TYR A 148 14.92 7.45 -0.97
C TYR A 148 15.68 7.71 0.33
N ALA A 149 14.97 7.92 1.44
CA ALA A 149 15.55 8.09 2.76
C ALA A 149 15.74 6.75 3.52
N ARG A 150 15.26 5.63 2.94
CA ARG A 150 15.20 4.29 3.61
C ARG A 150 14.56 4.33 5.00
N LEU A 151 13.70 5.32 5.24
CA LEU A 151 13.01 5.50 6.50
C LEU A 151 11.86 4.50 6.57
N ASN A 152 11.88 3.67 7.60
CA ASN A 152 10.72 2.86 7.96
C ASN A 152 9.68 3.73 8.64
N SER A 153 8.42 3.29 8.62
CA SER A 153 7.35 3.95 9.37
C SER A 153 7.73 4.17 10.84
N TRP A 154 8.54 3.28 11.43
CA TRP A 154 8.99 3.37 12.82
C TRP A 154 10.03 4.47 13.09
N ASP A 155 10.72 4.97 12.06
CA ASP A 155 11.80 5.95 12.20
C ASP A 155 11.29 7.35 12.59
N ILE A 156 10.02 7.64 12.34
CA ILE A 156 9.34 8.84 12.85
C ILE A 156 9.34 8.91 14.38
N PHE A 157 9.24 7.75 15.06
CA PHE A 157 9.21 7.70 16.51
C PHE A 157 10.60 7.55 17.12
N THR A 158 11.55 6.93 16.41
CA THR A 158 12.88 6.66 16.94
C THR A 158 13.90 7.74 16.57
N ARG A 159 13.74 8.42 15.42
CA ARG A 159 14.72 9.39 14.87
C ARG A 159 14.04 10.58 14.15
N PRO A 160 13.17 11.36 14.81
CA PRO A 160 12.38 12.41 14.17
C PRO A 160 13.23 13.52 13.52
N GLY A 161 14.41 13.85 14.06
CA GLY A 161 15.30 14.87 13.48
C GLY A 161 15.82 14.50 12.09
N LEU A 162 16.27 13.24 11.92
CA LEU A 162 16.72 12.75 10.61
C LEU A 162 15.58 12.72 9.59
N VAL A 163 14.37 12.35 10.03
CA VAL A 163 13.18 12.36 9.16
C VAL A 163 12.91 13.77 8.62
N ILE A 164 13.01 14.80 9.45
CA ILE A 164 12.79 16.20 9.04
C ILE A 164 13.86 16.65 8.05
N ASP A 165 15.13 16.37 8.34
CA ASP A 165 16.25 16.75 7.46
C ASP A 165 16.18 16.04 6.10
N GLU A 166 15.78 14.77 6.07
CA GLU A 166 15.57 14.05 4.82
C GLU A 166 14.35 14.55 4.05
N ILE A 167 13.23 14.89 4.71
CA ILE A 167 12.09 15.51 4.05
C ILE A 167 12.50 16.81 3.35
N LEU A 168 13.32 17.65 3.99
CA LEU A 168 13.76 18.92 3.42
C LEU A 168 14.74 18.74 2.25
N ASN A 169 15.64 17.75 2.33
CA ASN A 169 16.62 17.48 1.27
C ASN A 169 16.06 16.71 0.07
N VAL A 170 14.97 15.96 0.26
CA VAL A 170 14.34 15.14 -0.79
C VAL A 170 13.48 15.97 -1.75
N ILE A 171 13.18 17.24 -1.44
CA ILE A 171 12.50 18.18 -2.35
C ILE A 171 13.45 18.58 -3.49
N SER A 172 13.61 17.67 -4.45
CA SER A 172 14.33 17.88 -5.70
C SER A 172 13.37 17.78 -6.88
N TRP A 173 13.74 18.37 -8.03
CA TRP A 173 12.94 18.28 -9.26
C TRP A 173 12.67 16.83 -9.73
N ASN A 174 13.52 15.88 -9.32
CA ASN A 174 13.33 14.45 -9.61
C ASN A 174 12.19 13.82 -8.79
N ALA A 175 11.93 14.33 -7.57
CA ALA A 175 10.85 13.87 -6.72
C ALA A 175 9.47 14.11 -7.37
N VAL A 176 9.33 15.22 -8.10
CA VAL A 176 8.06 15.61 -8.72
C VAL A 176 7.56 14.55 -9.70
N HIS A 177 8.43 14.04 -10.57
CA HIS A 177 8.07 13.01 -11.56
C HIS A 177 7.62 11.71 -10.88
N PHE A 178 8.33 11.30 -9.82
CA PHE A 178 7.98 10.11 -9.05
C PHE A 178 6.63 10.28 -8.36
N VAL A 179 6.43 11.39 -7.65
CA VAL A 179 5.21 11.65 -6.88
C VAL A 179 4.01 11.74 -7.82
N LEU A 180 4.09 12.51 -8.91
CA LEU A 180 3.00 12.63 -9.88
C LEU A 180 2.67 11.30 -10.55
N GLY A 181 3.69 10.52 -10.94
CA GLY A 181 3.50 9.19 -11.53
C GLY A 181 2.78 8.22 -10.59
N PHE A 182 3.22 8.14 -9.33
CA PHE A 182 2.56 7.31 -8.33
C PHE A 182 1.16 7.81 -7.97
N THR A 183 0.95 9.12 -7.92
CA THR A 183 -0.36 9.70 -7.65
C THR A 183 -1.34 9.35 -8.77
N PHE A 184 -0.89 9.44 -10.02
CA PHE A 184 -1.67 9.01 -11.17
C PHE A 184 -2.02 7.51 -11.09
N LEU A 185 -1.05 6.63 -10.78
CA LEU A 185 -1.29 5.20 -10.63
C LEU A 185 -2.30 4.89 -9.52
N GLN A 186 -2.19 5.54 -8.37
CA GLN A 186 -3.12 5.36 -7.25
C GLN A 186 -4.53 5.81 -7.64
N ILE A 187 -4.66 7.00 -8.22
CA ILE A 187 -5.96 7.53 -8.70
C ILE A 187 -6.56 6.58 -9.73
N LEU A 188 -5.77 6.10 -10.69
CA LEU A 188 -6.20 5.14 -11.71
C LEU A 188 -6.77 3.87 -11.05
N CYS A 189 -6.02 3.22 -10.17
CA CYS A 189 -6.48 2.03 -9.46
C CYS A 189 -7.75 2.28 -8.63
N LEU A 190 -7.83 3.42 -7.95
CA LEU A 190 -8.96 3.75 -7.08
C LEU A 190 -10.23 4.07 -7.89
N ILE A 191 -10.13 4.80 -8.99
CA ILE A 191 -11.28 5.16 -9.84
C ILE A 191 -11.84 3.93 -10.55
N PHE A 192 -10.99 3.10 -11.17
CA PHE A 192 -11.47 1.92 -11.92
C PHE A 192 -12.19 0.90 -11.02
N LEU A 193 -11.88 0.88 -9.72
CA LEU A 193 -12.52 0.00 -8.74
C LEU A 193 -13.56 0.70 -7.86
N ASP A 194 -13.79 2.00 -8.06
CA ASP A 194 -14.86 2.77 -7.43
C ASP A 194 -16.17 2.48 -8.18
N ARG A 195 -17.07 1.70 -7.56
CA ARG A 195 -18.40 1.49 -8.14
C ARG A 195 -19.30 2.68 -7.78
N GLU A 196 -19.88 3.32 -8.78
CA GLU A 196 -20.86 4.41 -8.62
C GLU A 196 -22.11 4.00 -7.82
N ASN A 197 -22.39 2.70 -7.72
CA ASN A 197 -23.62 2.17 -7.13
C ASN A 197 -23.42 1.69 -5.69
N PHE A 198 -23.19 2.64 -4.77
CA PHE A 198 -23.62 2.47 -3.38
C PHE A 198 -25.03 3.07 -3.24
N LYS A 199 -26.01 2.45 -3.90
CA LYS A 199 -27.42 2.64 -3.54
C LYS A 199 -27.73 1.80 -2.31
#